data_AF-A0AA86MZU9-F1
#
_entry.id   AF-A0AA86MZU9-F1
#
_cell.length_a   1.000
_cell.length_b   1.000
_cell.length_c   1.000
_cell.angle_alpha   90.00
_cell.angle_beta   90.00
_cell.angle_gamma   90.00
#
_symmetry.space_group_name_H-M   'P 1'
#
loop_
_entity.id
_entity.type
_entity.pdbx_description
1 polymer ?
#
loop_
_entity_poly.entity_id
_entity_poly.type
_entity_poly.pdbx_seq_one_letter_code
_entity_poly.pdbx_strand_id
1 'polypeptide(L)'
;MEKQSRNKTPERTPSPLDLLPPEPLLEQYEKAIGSLVMRLSLSHFILEAHLCFLIGIDLECGRVLTEDLPLKSLINRVGRAASAKLRQPEDIRTLKAILKGLDAVNDKRNRLVHALWYFTDRDQPFFIPKKGKPVDQEAPSVEEVKKLVDAVETLLNDLLNFVEKQKSRNSASGLNS
;
A
#
# COMPACT_ATOMS: atom_id res chain seq x y z
N MET A 1 -30.15 42.05 42.49
CA MET A 1 -29.29 41.58 41.38
C MET A 1 -29.20 40.07 41.47
N GLU A 2 -30.09 39.36 40.78
CA GLU A 2 -30.09 37.89 40.73
C GLU A 2 -28.97 37.41 39.79
N LYS A 3 -28.06 36.59 40.33
CA LYS A 3 -27.07 35.86 39.53
C LYS A 3 -27.78 34.68 38.87
N GLN A 4 -28.12 34.82 37.59
CA GLN A 4 -28.55 33.68 36.76
C GLN A 4 -27.41 32.66 36.67
N SER A 5 -27.58 31.55 37.39
CA SER A 5 -26.79 30.35 37.23
C SER A 5 -27.03 29.79 35.83
N ARG A 6 -26.05 29.94 34.94
CA ARG A 6 -26.04 29.24 33.66
C ARG A 6 -25.90 27.75 33.94
N ASN A 7 -27.01 27.03 33.92
CA ASN A 7 -27.03 25.57 33.79
C ASN A 7 -26.30 25.21 32.48
N LYS A 8 -25.00 24.94 32.57
CA LYS A 8 -24.29 24.20 31.54
C LYS A 8 -24.83 22.78 31.60
N THR A 9 -25.69 22.43 30.65
CA THR A 9 -26.06 21.05 30.39
C THR A 9 -24.76 20.24 30.29
N PRO A 10 -24.59 19.13 31.03
CA PRO A 10 -23.40 18.32 30.90
C PRO A 10 -23.28 17.88 29.44
N GLU A 11 -22.14 18.19 28.81
CA GLU A 11 -21.78 17.67 27.49
C GLU A 11 -21.91 16.14 27.55
N ARG A 12 -22.92 15.59 26.87
CA ARG A 12 -23.05 14.15 26.73
C ARG A 12 -21.80 13.67 25.99
N THR A 13 -21.05 12.76 26.60
CA THR A 13 -20.06 11.99 25.88
C THR A 13 -20.77 11.27 24.73
N PRO A 14 -20.39 11.50 23.46
CA PRO A 14 -21.05 10.87 22.33
C PRO A 14 -20.94 9.34 22.44
N SER A 15 -22.00 8.63 22.08
CA SER A 15 -21.97 7.17 21.98
C SER A 15 -20.95 6.76 20.92
N PRO A 16 -20.28 5.61 21.05
CA PRO A 16 -19.46 5.04 19.97
C PRO A 16 -20.23 4.89 18.65
N LEU A 17 -21.56 4.71 18.72
CA LEU A 17 -22.43 4.65 17.54
C LEU A 17 -22.67 6.04 16.90
N ASP A 18 -22.59 7.12 17.68
CA ASP A 18 -22.70 8.50 17.18
C ASP A 18 -21.43 8.93 16.43
N LEU A 19 -20.36 8.12 16.50
CA LEU A 19 -19.11 8.30 15.77
C LEU A 19 -19.06 7.47 14.47
N LEU A 20 -20.13 6.74 14.16
CA LEU A 20 -20.23 6.01 12.90
C LEU A 20 -20.38 7.01 11.75
N PRO A 21 -19.59 6.87 10.67
CA PRO A 21 -19.71 7.73 9.51
C PRO A 21 -21.08 7.66 8.84
N PRO A 22 -21.45 8.71 8.08
CA PRO A 22 -22.50 8.59 7.08
C PRO A 22 -22.12 7.50 6.05
N GLU A 23 -23.01 6.51 5.88
CA GLU A 23 -22.78 5.31 5.07
C GLU A 23 -22.20 5.58 3.66
N PRO A 24 -22.66 6.60 2.89
CA PRO A 24 -22.17 6.82 1.52
C PRO A 24 -20.71 7.26 1.44
N LEU A 25 -20.19 7.97 2.45
CA LEU A 25 -18.80 8.42 2.47
C LEU A 25 -17.87 7.30 2.93
N LEU A 26 -18.28 6.55 3.95
CA LEU A 26 -17.51 5.39 4.42
C LEU A 26 -17.33 4.37 3.30
N GLU A 27 -18.41 4.00 2.59
CA GLU A 27 -18.35 3.03 1.50
C GLU A 27 -17.35 3.44 0.41
N GLN A 28 -17.29 4.74 0.08
CA GLN A 28 -16.34 5.26 -0.89
C GLN A 28 -14.88 5.12 -0.42
N TYR A 29 -14.59 5.39 0.84
CA TYR A 29 -13.27 5.16 1.42
C TYR A 29 -12.92 3.68 1.49
N GLU A 30 -13.83 2.83 1.95
CA GLU A 30 -13.65 1.38 2.01
C GLU A 30 -13.34 0.81 0.63
N LYS A 31 -14.08 1.21 -0.40
CA LYS A 31 -13.85 0.79 -1.78
C LYS A 31 -12.49 1.25 -2.31
N ALA A 32 -12.10 2.51 -2.06
CA ALA A 32 -10.84 3.05 -2.52
C ALA A 32 -9.64 2.40 -1.81
N ILE A 33 -9.69 2.28 -0.48
CA ILE A 33 -8.65 1.65 0.34
C ILE A 33 -8.56 0.16 0.03
N GLY A 34 -9.70 -0.54 -0.09
CA GLY A 34 -9.76 -1.95 -0.46
C GLY A 34 -9.10 -2.20 -1.82
N SER A 35 -9.40 -1.36 -2.80
CA SER A 35 -8.76 -1.41 -4.12
C SER A 35 -7.24 -1.24 -4.04
N LEU A 36 -6.77 -0.26 -3.25
CA LEU A 36 -5.33 -0.03 -3.03
C LEU A 36 -4.65 -1.25 -2.40
N VAL A 37 -5.27 -1.85 -1.37
CA VAL A 37 -4.75 -3.05 -0.70
C VAL A 37 -4.68 -4.22 -1.68
N MET A 38 -5.73 -4.47 -2.46
CA MET A 38 -5.76 -5.57 -3.43
C MET A 38 -4.70 -5.43 -4.51
N ARG A 39 -4.49 -4.22 -5.05
CA ARG A 39 -3.45 -3.99 -6.08
C ARG A 39 -2.03 -4.13 -5.53
N LEU A 40 -1.78 -3.71 -4.27
CA LEU A 40 -0.50 -3.95 -3.61
C LEU A 40 -0.29 -5.44 -3.29
N SER A 41 -1.32 -6.18 -2.90
CA SER A 41 -1.24 -7.64 -2.69
C SER A 41 -0.89 -8.37 -4.00
N LEU A 42 -1.47 -7.96 -5.12
CA LEU A 42 -1.09 -8.51 -6.44
C LEU A 42 0.36 -8.18 -6.79
N SER A 43 0.80 -6.95 -6.54
CA SER A 43 2.20 -6.55 -6.73
C SER A 43 3.15 -7.37 -5.85
N HIS A 44 2.76 -7.66 -4.61
CA HIS A 44 3.51 -8.52 -3.69
C HIS A 44 3.68 -9.93 -4.27
N PHE A 45 2.60 -10.56 -4.72
CA PHE A 45 2.67 -11.88 -5.34
C PHE A 45 3.59 -11.92 -6.57
N ILE A 46 3.52 -10.93 -7.46
CA ILE A 46 4.38 -10.88 -8.66
C ILE A 46 5.85 -10.70 -8.27
N LEU A 47 6.14 -9.85 -7.27
CA LEU A 47 7.50 -9.68 -6.76
C LEU A 47 8.06 -10.96 -6.13
N GLU A 48 7.22 -11.72 -5.44
CA GLU A 48 7.58 -13.02 -4.88
C GLU A 48 7.94 -14.02 -5.98
N ALA A 49 7.05 -14.18 -6.97
CA ALA A 49 7.33 -15.05 -8.11
C ALA A 49 8.59 -14.63 -8.86
N HIS A 50 8.79 -13.32 -9.05
CA HIS A 50 9.99 -12.81 -9.71
C HIS A 50 11.25 -13.01 -8.87
N LEU A 51 11.18 -12.88 -7.54
CA LEU A 51 12.29 -13.20 -6.65
C LEU A 51 12.72 -14.65 -6.83
N CYS A 52 11.77 -15.58 -6.77
CA CYS A 52 12.01 -17.03 -6.93
C CYS A 52 12.69 -17.32 -8.27
N PHE A 53 12.20 -16.72 -9.35
CA PHE A 53 12.82 -16.80 -10.67
C PHE A 53 14.27 -16.31 -10.68
N LEU A 54 14.56 -15.14 -10.09
CA LEU A 54 15.92 -14.59 -10.06
C LEU A 54 16.91 -15.49 -9.32
N ILE A 55 16.46 -16.14 -8.25
CA ILE A 55 17.31 -16.99 -7.42
C ILE A 55 17.31 -18.47 -7.82
N GLY A 56 16.43 -18.88 -8.74
CA GLY A 56 16.34 -20.25 -9.24
C GLY A 56 15.68 -21.21 -8.24
N ILE A 57 14.72 -20.73 -7.46
CA ILE A 57 13.91 -21.55 -6.56
C ILE A 57 12.53 -21.74 -7.18
N ASP A 58 11.94 -22.92 -7.01
CA ASP A 58 10.57 -23.20 -7.44
C ASP A 58 9.56 -22.33 -6.67
N LEU A 59 8.42 -22.02 -7.30
CA LEU A 59 7.46 -21.08 -6.72
C LEU A 59 6.81 -21.60 -5.43
N GLU A 60 6.63 -22.91 -5.29
CA GLU A 60 5.97 -23.51 -4.12
C GLU A 60 6.86 -23.42 -2.89
N CYS A 61 8.13 -23.82 -3.01
CA CYS A 61 9.14 -23.64 -1.97
C CYS A 61 9.39 -22.16 -1.67
N GLY A 62 9.45 -21.34 -2.73
CA GLY A 62 9.58 -19.90 -2.63
C GLY A 62 8.50 -19.27 -1.75
N ARG A 63 7.23 -19.64 -1.97
CA ARG A 63 6.07 -19.20 -1.17
C ARG A 63 6.22 -19.51 0.31
N VAL A 64 6.68 -20.72 0.65
CA VAL A 64 6.92 -21.10 2.05
C VAL A 64 7.98 -20.20 2.70
N LEU A 65 8.98 -19.74 1.92
CA LEU A 65 10.03 -18.84 2.42
C LEU A 65 9.60 -17.37 2.51
N THR A 66 8.49 -16.99 1.89
CA THR A 66 8.05 -15.60 1.75
C THR A 66 6.65 -15.30 2.27
N GLU A 67 5.90 -16.30 2.75
CA GLU A 67 4.51 -16.21 3.22
C GLU A 67 4.27 -15.01 4.15
N ASP A 68 5.12 -14.86 5.18
CA ASP A 68 4.99 -13.79 6.17
C ASP A 68 5.82 -12.54 5.86
N LEU A 69 6.41 -12.45 4.66
CA LEU A 69 7.37 -11.41 4.37
C LEU A 69 6.67 -10.07 4.08
N PRO A 70 6.94 -9.01 4.87
CA PRO A 70 6.38 -7.70 4.59
C PRO A 70 6.84 -7.18 3.22
N LEU A 71 5.96 -6.50 2.48
CA LEU A 71 6.25 -5.99 1.13
C LEU A 71 7.57 -5.19 1.05
N LYS A 72 7.86 -4.35 2.05
CA LYS A 72 9.13 -3.60 2.11
C LYS A 72 10.36 -4.52 2.15
N SER A 73 10.28 -5.60 2.93
CA SER A 73 11.35 -6.61 3.00
C SER A 73 11.47 -7.38 1.69
N LEU A 74 10.34 -7.72 1.05
CA LEU A 74 10.33 -8.37 -0.26
C LEU A 74 10.98 -7.49 -1.34
N ILE A 75 10.60 -6.21 -1.42
CA ILE A 75 11.20 -5.22 -2.33
C ILE A 75 12.72 -5.17 -2.17
N ASN A 76 13.22 -5.13 -0.92
CA ASN A 76 14.66 -5.11 -0.64
C ASN A 76 15.36 -6.41 -1.05
N ARG A 77 14.69 -7.57 -0.94
CA ARG A 77 15.25 -8.85 -1.39
C ARG A 77 15.29 -8.93 -2.92
N VAL A 78 14.22 -8.53 -3.60
CA VAL A 78 14.17 -8.45 -5.07
C VAL A 78 15.25 -7.51 -5.59
N GLY A 79 15.41 -6.32 -5.03
CA GLY A 79 16.44 -5.36 -5.46
C GLY A 79 17.87 -5.91 -5.31
N ARG A 80 18.14 -6.67 -4.25
CA ARG A 80 19.44 -7.34 -4.05
C ARG A 80 19.65 -8.50 -5.02
N ALA A 81 18.64 -9.36 -5.19
CA ALA A 81 18.70 -10.47 -6.14
C ALA A 81 18.91 -9.96 -7.57
N ALA A 82 18.17 -8.92 -7.96
CA ALA A 82 18.30 -8.28 -9.26
C ALA A 82 19.70 -7.71 -9.50
N SER A 83 20.28 -7.05 -8.50
CA SER A 83 21.65 -6.51 -8.61
C SER A 83 22.71 -7.60 -8.76
N ALA A 84 22.44 -8.82 -8.27
CA ALA A 84 23.34 -9.96 -8.38
C ALA A 84 23.13 -10.80 -9.64
N LYS A 85 21.91 -10.82 -10.19
CA LYS A 85 21.49 -11.79 -11.23
C LYS A 85 21.24 -11.16 -12.59
N LEU A 86 20.80 -9.90 -12.64
CA LEU A 86 20.57 -9.21 -13.90
C LEU A 86 21.90 -8.68 -14.46
N ARG A 87 22.12 -8.92 -15.75
CA ARG A 87 23.37 -8.51 -16.43
C ARG A 87 23.28 -7.11 -17.02
N GLN A 88 22.09 -6.67 -17.42
CA GLN A 88 21.91 -5.39 -18.10
C GLN A 88 21.69 -4.26 -17.08
N PRO A 89 22.55 -3.23 -17.07
CA PRO A 89 22.41 -2.10 -16.14
C PRO A 89 21.05 -1.40 -16.25
N GLU A 90 20.49 -1.30 -17.46
CA GLU A 90 19.19 -0.66 -17.67
C GLU A 90 18.03 -1.45 -17.07
N ASP A 91 18.11 -2.78 -17.04
CA ASP A 91 17.07 -3.59 -16.39
C ASP A 91 17.13 -3.40 -14.87
N ILE A 92 18.33 -3.34 -14.29
CA ILE A 92 18.52 -3.04 -12.86
C ILE A 92 17.96 -1.66 -12.54
N ARG A 93 18.22 -0.66 -13.38
CA ARG A 93 17.74 0.72 -13.19
C ARG A 93 16.21 0.80 -13.27
N THR A 94 15.63 0.15 -14.27
CA THR A 94 14.17 0.10 -14.48
C THR A 94 13.50 -0.56 -13.28
N LEU A 95 13.97 -1.74 -12.87
CA LEU A 95 13.40 -2.43 -11.73
C LEU A 95 13.56 -1.64 -10.43
N LYS A 96 14.71 -1.00 -10.19
CA LYS A 96 14.91 -0.13 -9.02
C LYS A 96 13.91 1.03 -8.97
N ALA A 97 13.56 1.62 -10.11
CA ALA A 97 12.56 2.68 -10.19
C ALA A 97 11.16 2.16 -9.80
N ILE A 98 10.76 1.01 -10.35
CA ILE A 98 9.49 0.34 -10.03
C ILE A 98 9.42 0.03 -8.53
N LEU A 99 10.47 -0.63 -8.00
CA LEU A 99 10.57 -1.00 -6.58
C LEU A 99 10.49 0.20 -5.64
N LYS A 100 11.15 1.31 -5.99
CA LYS A 100 11.08 2.57 -5.22
C LYS A 100 9.65 3.14 -5.22
N GLY A 101 8.96 3.10 -6.36
CA GLY A 101 7.57 3.50 -6.47
C GLY A 101 6.66 2.68 -5.57
N LEU A 102 6.79 1.35 -5.61
CA LEU A 102 6.01 0.43 -4.79
C LEU A 102 6.26 0.64 -3.28
N ASP A 103 7.51 0.86 -2.87
CA ASP A 103 7.82 1.16 -1.46
C ASP A 103 7.15 2.46 -1.00
N ALA A 104 7.23 3.51 -1.83
CA ALA A 104 6.60 4.80 -1.52
C ALA A 104 5.07 4.70 -1.39
N VAL A 105 4.40 3.94 -2.27
CA VAL A 105 2.95 3.74 -2.16
C VAL A 105 2.59 2.84 -0.99
N ASN A 106 3.36 1.79 -0.72
CA ASN A 106 3.15 0.92 0.45
C ASN A 106 3.29 1.69 1.76
N ASP A 107 4.26 2.60 1.88
CA ASP A 107 4.40 3.47 3.05
C ASP A 107 3.18 4.38 3.24
N LYS A 108 2.60 4.92 2.16
CA LYS A 108 1.35 5.70 2.21
C LYS A 108 0.16 4.81 2.61
N ARG A 109 0.02 3.62 2.01
CA ARG A 109 -1.02 2.65 2.39
C ARG A 109 -0.93 2.30 3.87
N ASN A 110 0.27 2.04 4.38
CA ASN A 110 0.46 1.70 5.80
C ASN A 110 0.01 2.84 6.73
N ARG A 111 0.20 4.10 6.33
CA ARG A 111 -0.32 5.25 7.09
C ARG A 111 -1.84 5.26 7.12
N LEU A 112 -2.49 4.94 6.01
CA LEU A 112 -3.96 4.94 5.90
C LEU A 112 -4.60 3.79 6.66
N VAL A 113 -4.13 2.57 6.44
CA VAL A 113 -4.78 1.35 6.96
C VAL A 113 -4.51 1.13 8.44
N HIS A 114 -3.41 1.67 8.97
CA HIS A 114 -3.08 1.57 10.40
C HIS A 114 -3.36 2.84 11.19
N ALA A 115 -4.03 3.82 10.58
CA ALA A 115 -4.50 4.98 11.32
C ALA A 115 -5.74 4.67 12.13
N LEU A 116 -5.95 5.46 13.19
CA LEU A 116 -7.26 5.59 13.80
C LEU A 116 -8.05 6.61 12.98
N TRP A 117 -9.26 6.26 12.55
CA TRP A 117 -10.15 7.15 11.78
C TRP A 117 -11.27 7.67 12.66
N TYR A 118 -11.64 8.93 12.48
CA TYR A 118 -12.84 9.53 13.06
C TYR A 118 -13.57 10.31 11.98
N PHE A 119 -14.86 10.05 11.92
CA PHE A 119 -15.79 10.73 11.05
C PHE A 119 -16.55 11.73 11.91
N THR A 120 -16.65 12.95 11.41
CA THR A 120 -17.37 14.04 12.05
C THR A 120 -18.45 14.51 11.09
N ASP A 121 -19.32 15.44 11.51
CA ASP A 121 -20.30 16.08 10.63
C ASP A 121 -19.67 16.92 9.50
N ARG A 122 -18.33 16.94 9.39
CA ARG A 122 -17.58 17.60 8.32
C ARG A 122 -17.47 16.70 7.10
N ASP A 123 -17.30 17.31 5.93
CA ASP A 123 -17.20 16.62 4.64
C ASP A 123 -15.98 15.67 4.51
N GLN A 124 -14.97 15.80 5.39
CA GLN A 124 -13.74 15.02 5.34
C GLN A 124 -13.39 14.42 6.71
N PRO A 125 -13.06 13.11 6.79
CA PRO A 125 -12.66 12.49 8.04
C PRO A 125 -11.27 12.93 8.46
N PHE A 126 -10.98 12.73 9.75
CA PHE A 126 -9.64 12.91 10.31
C PHE A 126 -9.03 11.54 10.62
N PHE A 127 -7.70 11.50 10.65
CA PHE A 127 -6.98 10.33 11.11
C PHE A 127 -5.78 10.70 11.99
N ILE A 128 -5.48 9.85 12.98
CA ILE A 128 -4.28 9.90 13.82
C ILE A 128 -3.38 8.74 13.37
N PRO A 129 -2.19 9.05 12.86
CA PRO A 129 -1.18 8.04 12.58
C PRO A 129 -0.81 7.28 13.86
N LYS A 130 -0.73 5.94 13.79
CA LYS A 130 -0.27 5.09 14.91
C LYS A 130 1.16 5.39 15.39
N LYS A 131 1.98 6.06 14.56
CA LYS A 131 3.35 6.46 14.89
C LYS A 131 3.49 7.99 14.85
N GLY A 132 3.73 8.61 16.00
CA GLY A 132 3.97 10.05 16.12
C GLY A 132 3.24 10.67 17.31
N LYS A 133 3.40 11.99 17.49
CA LYS A 133 2.49 12.75 18.35
C LYS A 133 1.10 12.71 17.71
N PRO A 134 0.02 12.45 18.47
CA PRO A 134 -1.33 12.54 17.96
C PRO A 134 -1.59 13.98 17.57
N VAL A 135 -1.48 14.26 16.27
CA VAL A 135 -1.92 15.51 15.68
C VAL A 135 -3.01 15.09 14.72
N ASP A 136 -4.22 15.57 14.98
CA ASP A 136 -5.35 15.38 14.10
C ASP A 136 -4.98 15.91 12.72
N GLN A 137 -4.96 15.01 11.74
CA GLN A 137 -4.72 15.34 10.35
C GLN A 137 -5.98 15.06 9.56
N GLU A 138 -6.34 15.96 8.66
CA GLU A 138 -7.34 15.66 7.64
C GLU A 138 -6.86 14.42 6.87
N ALA A 139 -7.74 13.43 6.77
CA ALA A 139 -7.49 12.26 5.95
C ALA A 139 -7.39 12.70 4.48
N PRO A 140 -6.57 12.03 3.65
CA PRO A 140 -6.60 12.33 2.22
C PRO A 140 -8.00 12.09 1.67
N SER A 141 -8.40 12.89 0.68
CA SER A 141 -9.70 12.72 0.05
C SER A 141 -9.80 11.36 -0.67
N VAL A 142 -11.03 10.92 -0.95
CA VAL A 142 -11.26 9.70 -1.72
C VAL A 142 -10.52 9.75 -3.06
N GLU A 143 -10.48 10.90 -3.73
CA GLU A 143 -9.78 11.15 -4.99
C GLU A 143 -8.26 11.03 -4.83
N GLU A 144 -7.71 11.46 -3.70
CA GLU A 144 -6.29 11.28 -3.40
C GLU A 144 -5.95 9.81 -3.16
N VAL A 145 -6.84 9.05 -2.50
CA VAL A 145 -6.68 7.59 -2.37
C VAL A 145 -6.78 6.91 -3.74
N LYS A 146 -7.73 7.30 -4.59
CA LYS A 146 -7.85 6.79 -5.98
C LYS A 146 -6.57 7.05 -6.79
N LYS A 147 -5.96 8.23 -6.69
CA LYS A 147 -4.66 8.52 -7.32
C LYS A 147 -3.54 7.57 -6.86
N LEU A 148 -3.59 7.09 -5.62
CA LEU A 148 -2.66 6.05 -5.16
C LEU A 148 -2.95 4.70 -5.82
N VAL A 149 -4.22 4.35 -6.00
CA VAL A 149 -4.63 3.14 -6.74
C VAL A 149 -4.07 3.18 -8.16
N ASP A 150 -4.29 4.28 -8.88
CA ASP A 150 -3.81 4.47 -10.26
C ASP A 150 -2.27 4.39 -10.35
N ALA A 151 -1.57 4.93 -9.34
CA ALA A 151 -0.12 4.84 -9.25
C ALA A 151 0.35 3.39 -9.06
N VAL A 152 -0.31 2.59 -8.21
CA VAL A 152 0.01 1.16 -8.07
C VAL A 152 -0.31 0.41 -9.35
N GLU A 153 -1.42 0.71 -10.02
CA GLU A 153 -1.79 0.06 -11.28
C GLU A 153 -0.76 0.32 -12.38
N THR A 154 -0.27 1.55 -12.48
CA THR A 154 0.83 1.90 -13.40
C THR A 154 2.09 1.10 -13.07
N LEU A 155 2.52 1.09 -11.80
CA LEU A 155 3.71 0.35 -11.35
C LEU A 155 3.57 -1.16 -11.53
N LEU A 156 2.37 -1.69 -11.36
CA LEU A 156 2.04 -3.10 -11.57
C LEU A 156 2.18 -3.48 -13.06
N ASN A 157 1.65 -2.65 -13.95
CA ASN A 157 1.80 -2.84 -15.39
C ASN A 157 3.27 -2.76 -15.81
N ASP A 158 4.02 -1.79 -15.28
CA ASP A 158 5.47 -1.69 -15.51
C ASP A 158 6.21 -2.93 -15.02
N LEU A 159 5.83 -3.47 -13.86
CA LEU A 159 6.41 -4.69 -13.30
C LEU A 159 6.11 -5.91 -14.19
N LEU A 160 4.86 -6.08 -14.64
CA LEU A 160 4.48 -7.16 -15.53
C LEU A 160 5.26 -7.10 -16.85
N ASN A 161 5.28 -5.94 -17.50
CA ASN A 161 6.05 -5.71 -18.73
C ASN A 161 7.54 -6.01 -18.53
N PHE A 162 8.10 -5.62 -17.39
CA PHE A 162 9.49 -5.92 -17.03
C PHE A 162 9.73 -7.43 -16.92
N VAL A 163 8.87 -8.14 -16.20
CA VAL A 163 8.99 -9.60 -16.00
C VAL A 163 8.84 -10.36 -17.31
N GLU A 164 7.87 -9.98 -18.15
CA GLU A 164 7.67 -10.59 -19.48
C GLU A 164 8.89 -10.39 -20.37
N LYS A 165 9.44 -9.16 -20.42
CA LYS A 165 10.67 -8.85 -21.16
C LYS A 165 11.85 -9.72 -20.71
N GLN A 166 12.01 -9.94 -19.40
CA GLN A 166 13.06 -10.82 -18.87
C GLN A 166 12.83 -12.28 -19.31
N LYS A 167 11.59 -12.76 -19.24
CA LYS A 167 11.23 -14.12 -19.66
C LYS A 167 11.56 -14.36 -21.13
N SER A 168 11.15 -13.46 -22.03
CA SER A 168 11.42 -13.57 -23.47
C SER A 168 12.92 -13.62 -23.78
N ARG A 169 13.74 -12.85 -23.06
CA ARG A 169 15.20 -12.85 -23.24
C ARG A 169 15.84 -14.15 -22.77
N ASN A 170 15.41 -14.69 -21.63
CA ASN A 170 15.94 -15.96 -21.13
C ASN A 170 15.61 -17.11 -22.08
N SER A 171 14.38 -17.16 -22.60
CA SER A 171 13.99 -18.15 -23.62
C SER A 171 14.81 -18.03 -24.90
N ALA A 172 15.07 -16.81 -25.39
CA ALA A 172 15.88 -16.59 -26.59
C ALA A 172 17.37 -16.98 -26.40
N SER A 173 17.89 -16.87 -25.19
CA SER A 173 19.28 -17.19 -24.87
C SER A 173 19.58 -18.68 -24.68
N GLY A 174 18.57 -19.56 -24.77
CA GLY A 174 18.73 -21.01 -24.53
C GLY A 174 19.11 -21.36 -23.09
N LEU A 175 19.12 -20.38 -22.18
CA LEU A 175 19.35 -20.56 -20.75
C LEU A 175 18.05 -21.03 -20.09
N ASN A 176 17.59 -22.22 -20.44
CA ASN A 176 16.73 -22.99 -19.57
C ASN A 176 17.66 -23.89 -18.75
N SER A 177 17.95 -23.46 -17.52
CA SER A 177 18.47 -24.33 -16.46
C SER A 177 17.31 -25.07 -15.83
#